data_AF-A0A6A6ADJ7-F1
#
_entry.id   AF-A0A6A6ADJ7-F1
#
_cell.length_a   1.000
_cell.length_b   1.000
_cell.length_c   1.000
_cell.angle_alpha   90.00
_cell.angle_beta   90.00
_cell.angle_gamma   90.00
#
_symmetry.space_group_name_H-M   'P 1'
#
loop_
_entity.id
_entity.type
_entity.pdbx_description
1 polymer ?
#
loop_
_entity_poly.entity_id
_entity_poly.type
_entity_poly.pdbx_seq_one_letter_code
_entity_poly.pdbx_strand_id
1 'polypeptide(L)'
;MTLHVVFSFWTSTLDLIAKGLSQASITHARYDGTISSSNRSLALESFRKDKNISVMLMTIKCAAVGLDITAASRAYIMEPQWNPTVEEQALARVHRMGQTKEVTTVRFVMEGTFEENVVETQQRKRDLAELLLSPYQHAKSEHSLDRLRYFRSLLK
;
A
#
# COMPACT_ATOMS: atom_id res chain seq x y z
N MET A 1 -15.32 16.78 3.29
CA MET A 1 -15.05 15.96 2.08
C MET A 1 -13.81 15.12 2.34
N THR A 2 -13.93 13.80 2.18
CA THR A 2 -12.82 12.85 2.37
C THR A 2 -12.06 12.69 1.06
N LEU A 3 -10.74 12.62 1.13
CA LEU A 3 -9.87 12.35 0.00
C LEU A 3 -9.40 10.90 0.05
N HIS A 4 -9.44 10.25 -1.09
CA HIS A 4 -9.23 8.82 -1.25
C HIS A 4 -8.05 8.57 -2.17
N VAL A 5 -7.22 7.60 -1.83
CA VAL A 5 -6.13 7.13 -2.71
C VAL A 5 -6.35 5.65 -2.98
N VAL A 6 -6.31 5.28 -4.25
CA VAL A 6 -6.44 3.90 -4.71
C VAL A 6 -5.11 3.48 -5.31
N PHE A 7 -4.54 2.42 -4.74
CA PHE A 7 -3.26 1.87 -5.09
C PHE A 7 -3.44 0.55 -5.84
N SER A 8 -2.76 0.44 -6.97
CA SER A 8 -2.68 -0.78 -7.77
C SER A 8 -1.24 -1.00 -8.27
N PHE A 9 -0.84 -2.24 -8.53
CA PHE A 9 0.36 -2.55 -9.28
C PHE A 9 0.17 -2.44 -10.78
N TRP A 10 -1.07 -2.63 -11.24
CA TRP A 10 -1.42 -2.73 -12.65
C TRP A 10 -2.14 -1.47 -13.12
N THR A 11 -1.64 -0.89 -14.21
CA THR A 11 -2.29 0.25 -14.86
C THR A 11 -3.65 -0.15 -15.44
N SER A 12 -3.79 -1.40 -15.91
CA SER A 12 -5.06 -1.95 -16.40
C SER A 12 -6.15 -1.97 -15.32
N THR A 13 -5.81 -2.36 -14.08
CA THR A 13 -6.74 -2.27 -12.95
C THR A 13 -7.16 -0.81 -12.71
N LEU A 14 -6.22 0.14 -12.78
CA LEU A 14 -6.54 1.57 -12.66
C LEU A 14 -7.42 2.06 -13.81
N ASP A 15 -7.24 1.56 -15.03
CA ASP A 15 -8.09 1.90 -16.19
C ASP A 15 -9.54 1.46 -15.95
N LEU A 16 -9.75 0.25 -15.44
CA LEU A 16 -11.07 -0.27 -15.10
C LEU A 16 -11.73 0.52 -13.97
N ILE A 17 -10.97 0.86 -12.92
CA ILE A 17 -11.46 1.67 -11.81
C ILE A 17 -11.82 3.08 -12.30
N ALA A 18 -10.96 3.71 -13.10
CA ALA A 18 -11.22 5.01 -13.70
C ALA A 18 -12.53 5.03 -14.49
N LYS A 19 -12.79 3.97 -15.27
CA LYS A 19 -14.05 3.81 -16.00
C LYS A 19 -15.25 3.72 -15.05
N GLY A 20 -15.16 2.92 -13.99
CA GLY A 20 -16.23 2.79 -12.99
C GLY A 20 -16.50 4.10 -12.24
N LEU A 21 -15.44 4.84 -11.86
CA LEU A 21 -15.56 6.15 -11.22
C LEU A 21 -16.22 7.17 -12.15
N SER A 22 -15.83 7.21 -13.43
CA SER A 22 -16.46 8.09 -14.42
C SER A 22 -17.95 7.76 -14.61
N GLN A 23 -18.32 6.48 -14.67
CA GLN A 23 -19.72 6.06 -14.75
C GLN A 23 -20.54 6.48 -13.52
N ALA A 24 -19.91 6.47 -12.34
CA ALA A 24 -20.49 6.96 -11.10
C ALA A 24 -20.42 8.50 -10.95
N SER A 25 -19.93 9.23 -11.96
CA SER A 25 -19.72 10.69 -11.91
C SER A 25 -18.79 11.14 -10.77
N ILE A 26 -17.79 10.31 -10.43
CA ILE A 26 -16.76 10.62 -9.43
C ILE A 26 -15.50 11.11 -10.14
N THR A 27 -15.21 12.41 -9.97
CA THR A 27 -14.00 13.02 -10.52
C THR A 27 -12.76 12.51 -9.79
N HIS A 28 -11.76 12.11 -10.57
CA HIS A 28 -10.54 11.49 -10.07
C HIS A 28 -9.32 11.99 -10.83
N ALA A 29 -8.17 11.97 -10.16
CA ALA A 29 -6.86 12.22 -10.74
C ALA A 29 -6.09 10.90 -10.88
N ARG A 30 -5.06 10.90 -11.73
CA ARG A 30 -4.21 9.72 -11.97
C ARG A 30 -2.73 10.06 -11.84
N TYR A 31 -2.00 9.19 -11.15
CA TYR A 31 -0.57 9.28 -10.93
C TYR A 31 0.09 7.91 -11.13
N ASP A 32 0.58 7.64 -12.33
CA ASP A 32 1.28 6.40 -12.63
C ASP A 32 2.50 6.62 -13.54
N GLY A 33 3.12 5.52 -13.98
CA GLY A 33 4.32 5.55 -14.82
C GLY A 33 4.05 5.82 -16.29
N THR A 34 2.78 5.90 -16.73
CA THR A 34 2.42 6.16 -18.13
C THR A 34 2.36 7.66 -18.43
N ILE A 35 2.18 8.49 -17.41
CA ILE A 35 2.09 9.94 -17.55
C ILE A 35 3.43 10.64 -17.29
N SER A 36 3.67 11.75 -18.00
CA SER A 36 4.90 12.53 -17.89
C SER A 36 5.11 13.10 -16.49
N SER A 37 6.37 13.42 -16.14
CA SER A 37 6.66 13.96 -14.81
C SER A 37 5.98 15.30 -14.54
N SER A 38 5.77 16.13 -15.57
CA SER A 38 5.02 17.39 -15.45
C SER A 38 3.55 17.12 -15.11
N ASN A 39 2.92 16.20 -15.84
CA ASN A 39 1.50 15.85 -15.62
C ASN A 39 1.27 15.21 -14.25
N ARG A 40 2.25 14.44 -13.76
CA ARG A 40 2.24 13.89 -12.39
C ARG A 40 2.17 14.99 -11.33
N SER A 41 2.97 16.04 -11.47
CA SER A 41 2.94 17.19 -10.54
C SER A 41 1.59 17.92 -10.59
N LEU A 42 1.05 18.14 -11.79
CA LEU A 42 -0.26 18.78 -11.99
C LEU A 42 -1.40 17.95 -11.39
N ALA A 43 -1.39 16.63 -11.56
CA ALA A 43 -2.39 15.73 -10.97
C ALA A 43 -2.36 15.79 -9.43
N LEU A 44 -1.16 15.79 -8.84
CA LEU A 44 -1.01 15.89 -7.39
C LEU A 44 -1.48 17.25 -6.85
N GLU A 45 -1.16 18.34 -7.55
CA GLU A 45 -1.61 19.68 -7.18
C GLU A 45 -3.14 19.79 -7.28
N SER A 46 -3.73 19.29 -8.37
CA SER A 46 -5.17 19.30 -8.58
C SER A 46 -5.88 18.51 -7.48
N PHE A 47 -5.40 17.32 -7.12
CA PHE A 47 -5.96 16.52 -6.02
C PHE A 47 -5.92 17.23 -4.66
N ARG A 48 -4.96 18.13 -4.43
CA ARG A 48 -4.87 18.89 -3.17
C ARG A 48 -5.76 20.14 -3.15
N LYS A 49 -5.92 20.81 -4.30
CA LYS A 49 -6.55 22.13 -4.40
C LYS A 49 -7.99 22.08 -4.91
N ASP A 50 -8.28 21.19 -5.85
CA ASP A 50 -9.59 21.06 -6.47
C ASP A 50 -10.52 20.24 -5.58
N LYS A 51 -11.58 20.88 -5.10
CA LYS A 51 -12.61 20.24 -4.26
C LYS A 51 -13.52 19.31 -5.05
N ASN A 52 -13.45 19.27 -6.38
CA ASN A 52 -14.22 18.32 -7.18
C ASN A 52 -13.52 16.97 -7.25
N ILE A 53 -12.19 16.92 -7.11
CA ILE A 53 -11.41 15.69 -7.20
C ILE A 53 -11.38 15.03 -5.82
N SER A 54 -12.01 13.87 -5.70
CA SER A 54 -12.08 13.12 -4.43
C SER A 54 -11.18 11.88 -4.40
N VAL A 55 -10.78 11.37 -5.57
CA VAL A 55 -10.02 10.12 -5.70
C VAL A 55 -8.72 10.36 -6.48
N MET A 56 -7.62 9.82 -5.97
CA MET A 56 -6.35 9.70 -6.67
C MET A 56 -6.08 8.23 -7.00
N LEU A 57 -5.92 7.91 -8.27
CA LEU A 57 -5.52 6.59 -8.77
C LEU A 57 -4.01 6.53 -8.92
N MET A 58 -3.33 5.59 -8.26
CA MET A 58 -1.88 5.52 -8.27
C MET A 58 -1.35 4.13 -8.51
N THR A 59 -0.28 4.03 -9.29
CA THR A 59 0.52 2.80 -9.24
C THR A 59 1.40 2.80 -7.99
N ILE A 60 1.45 1.65 -7.31
CA ILE A 60 2.19 1.49 -6.06
C ILE A 60 3.68 1.81 -6.25
N LYS A 61 4.27 1.40 -7.38
CA LYS A 61 5.67 1.72 -7.72
C LYS A 61 5.93 3.23 -7.75
N CYS A 62 4.97 4.01 -8.26
CA CYS A 62 5.08 5.46 -8.32
C CYS A 62 4.84 6.14 -6.97
N ALA A 63 4.18 5.48 -6.01
CA ALA A 63 4.04 5.99 -4.64
C ALA A 63 5.35 5.95 -3.84
N ALA A 64 6.34 5.14 -4.26
CA ALA A 64 7.60 4.98 -3.53
C ALA A 64 8.54 6.21 -3.62
N VAL A 65 8.41 7.07 -4.64
CA VAL A 65 9.36 8.17 -4.97
C VAL A 65 9.17 9.47 -4.16
N GLY A 66 8.81 9.37 -2.88
CA GLY A 66 8.84 10.53 -1.98
C GLY A 66 7.66 11.49 -2.09
N LEU A 67 6.51 11.02 -2.58
CA LEU A 67 5.28 11.81 -2.61
C LEU A 67 4.74 12.13 -1.21
N ASP A 68 4.12 13.30 -1.11
CA ASP A 68 3.33 13.70 0.05
C ASP A 68 1.84 13.62 -0.30
N ILE A 69 1.13 12.68 0.32
CA ILE A 69 -0.29 12.42 0.08
C ILE A 69 -1.06 12.49 1.41
N THR A 70 -0.54 13.26 2.36
CA THR A 70 -1.12 13.48 3.70
C THR A 70 -2.52 14.11 3.65
N ALA A 71 -2.96 14.65 2.52
CA ALA A 71 -4.33 15.15 2.38
C ALA A 71 -5.38 14.02 2.40
N ALA A 72 -5.00 12.78 2.04
CA ALA A 72 -5.89 11.63 1.96
C ALA A 72 -6.12 10.98 3.32
N SER A 73 -7.37 10.64 3.62
CA SER A 73 -7.78 9.98 4.87
C SER A 73 -8.23 8.53 4.65
N ARG A 74 -8.26 8.07 3.39
CA ARG A 74 -8.60 6.69 3.04
C ARG A 74 -7.67 6.17 1.95
N ALA A 75 -7.09 5.00 2.17
CA ALA A 75 -6.21 4.33 1.23
C ALA A 75 -6.77 2.94 0.89
N TYR A 76 -6.83 2.60 -0.38
CA TYR A 76 -7.28 1.30 -0.87
C TYR A 76 -6.13 0.60 -1.60
N ILE A 77 -5.85 -0.64 -1.24
CA ILE A 77 -4.92 -1.51 -1.97
C ILE A 77 -5.75 -2.54 -2.72
N MET A 78 -5.69 -2.51 -4.04
CA MET A 78 -6.59 -3.29 -4.90
C MET A 78 -6.20 -4.76 -5.02
N GLU A 79 -4.91 -5.07 -4.91
CA GLU A 79 -4.43 -6.44 -4.90
C GLU A 79 -3.17 -6.58 -4.01
N PRO A 80 -2.95 -7.74 -3.36
CA PRO A 80 -1.77 -7.97 -2.56
C PRO A 80 -0.53 -8.23 -3.42
N GLN A 81 0.65 -7.93 -2.87
CA GLN A 81 1.94 -8.18 -3.50
C GLN A 81 2.87 -9.05 -2.64
N TRP A 82 3.61 -9.93 -3.29
CA TRP A 82 4.65 -10.79 -2.73
C TRP A 82 5.64 -10.08 -1.81
N ASN A 83 5.95 -8.81 -2.07
CA ASN A 83 6.80 -7.99 -1.21
C ASN A 83 5.94 -7.02 -0.38
N PRO A 84 5.71 -7.30 0.92
CA PRO A 84 4.85 -6.47 1.78
C PRO A 84 5.40 -5.05 1.98
N THR A 85 6.72 -4.89 2.00
CA THR A 85 7.37 -3.58 2.24
C THR A 85 6.99 -2.53 1.19
N VAL A 86 6.66 -2.95 -0.03
CA VAL A 86 6.27 -2.03 -1.11
C VAL A 86 4.93 -1.37 -0.80
N GLU A 87 3.99 -2.13 -0.25
CA GLU A 87 2.69 -1.62 0.17
C GLU A 87 2.81 -0.73 1.42
N GLU A 88 3.59 -1.17 2.40
CA GLU A 88 3.88 -0.40 3.61
C GLU A 88 4.51 0.96 3.28
N GLN A 89 5.47 0.99 2.34
CA GLN A 89 6.08 2.24 1.87
C GLN A 89 5.09 3.17 1.17
N ALA A 90 4.15 2.63 0.39
CA ALA A 90 3.10 3.41 -0.25
C ALA A 90 2.14 4.00 0.78
N LEU A 91 1.69 3.19 1.75
CA LEU A 91 0.82 3.62 2.84
C LEU A 91 1.50 4.64 3.75
N ALA A 92 2.80 4.51 4.00
CA ALA A 92 3.58 5.48 4.77
C ALA A 92 3.58 6.89 4.15
N ARG A 93 3.21 7.05 2.87
CA ARG A 93 3.02 8.37 2.23
C ARG A 93 1.69 9.04 2.61
N VAL A 94 0.71 8.24 3.04
CA VAL A 94 -0.60 8.70 3.52
C VAL A 94 -0.57 8.89 5.04
N HIS A 95 0.00 7.92 5.76
CA HIS A 95 0.18 7.90 7.22
C HIS A 95 1.37 8.77 7.71
N ARG A 96 1.82 9.73 6.91
CA ARG A 96 3.06 10.48 7.16
C ARG A 96 2.91 11.49 8.31
N MET A 97 4.03 11.83 8.96
CA MET A 97 4.09 12.93 9.94
C MET A 97 3.48 14.22 9.35
N GLY A 98 2.55 14.83 10.10
CA GLY A 98 1.77 15.99 9.66
C GLY A 98 0.32 15.66 9.28
N GLN A 99 -0.03 14.38 9.14
CA GLN A 99 -1.41 13.94 9.05
C GLN A 99 -2.15 14.17 10.37
N THR A 100 -3.26 14.90 10.33
CA THR A 100 -4.10 15.21 11.51
C THR A 100 -5.40 14.41 11.55
N LYS A 101 -5.75 13.74 10.45
CA LYS A 101 -6.96 12.92 10.33
C LYS A 101 -6.63 11.45 10.53
N GLU A 102 -7.57 10.71 11.10
CA GLU A 102 -7.50 9.25 11.12
C GLU A 102 -7.49 8.72 9.68
N VAL A 103 -6.54 7.83 9.39
CA VAL A 103 -6.38 7.23 8.07
C VAL A 103 -6.87 5.79 8.11
N THR A 104 -7.90 5.49 7.32
CA THR A 104 -8.37 4.11 7.13
C THR A 104 -7.69 3.47 5.93
N THR A 105 -7.02 2.34 6.14
CA THR A 105 -6.50 1.50 5.04
C THR A 105 -7.44 0.33 4.80
N VAL A 106 -7.81 0.10 3.54
CA VAL A 106 -8.60 -1.05 3.10
C VAL A 106 -7.76 -1.86 2.11
N ARG A 107 -7.70 -3.17 2.31
CA ARG A 107 -6.98 -4.10 1.44
C ARG A 107 -7.99 -5.06 0.84
N PHE A 108 -8.04 -5.14 -0.48
CA PHE A 108 -8.84 -6.14 -1.18
C PHE A 108 -8.02 -7.41 -1.37
N VAL A 109 -8.66 -8.55 -1.11
CA VAL A 109 -8.12 -9.89 -1.30
C VAL A 109 -9.29 -10.74 -1.78
N MET A 110 -9.10 -11.44 -2.90
CA MET A 110 -10.14 -12.29 -3.48
C MET A 110 -10.15 -13.67 -2.83
N GLU A 111 -11.28 -14.01 -2.20
CA GLU A 111 -11.48 -15.29 -1.51
C GLU A 111 -11.43 -16.47 -2.48
N GLY A 112 -10.80 -17.57 -2.04
CA GLY A 112 -10.69 -18.80 -2.83
C GLY A 112 -9.75 -18.68 -4.03
N THR A 113 -8.81 -17.72 -4.00
CA THR A 113 -7.84 -17.49 -5.08
C THR A 113 -6.40 -17.53 -4.59
N PHE A 114 -5.46 -17.47 -5.53
CA PHE A 114 -4.04 -17.42 -5.21
C PHE A 114 -3.63 -16.20 -4.38
N GLU A 115 -4.45 -15.13 -4.33
CA GLU A 115 -4.18 -13.93 -3.52
C GLU A 115 -4.06 -14.24 -2.03
N GLU A 116 -4.79 -15.25 -1.54
CA GLU A 116 -4.69 -15.73 -0.16
C GLU A 116 -3.27 -16.25 0.15
N ASN A 117 -2.67 -17.01 -0.78
CA ASN A 117 -1.30 -17.50 -0.67
C ASN A 117 -0.28 -16.35 -0.68
N VAL A 118 -0.56 -15.28 -1.44
CA VAL A 118 0.29 -14.07 -1.45
C VAL A 118 0.25 -13.41 -0.08
N VAL A 119 -0.93 -13.25 0.52
CA VAL A 119 -1.10 -12.67 1.86
C VAL A 119 -0.43 -13.53 2.92
N GLU A 120 -0.55 -14.86 2.84
CA GLU A 120 0.14 -15.77 3.75
C GLU A 120 1.66 -15.64 3.62
N THR A 121 2.17 -15.57 2.38
CA THR A 121 3.60 -15.35 2.11
C THR A 121 4.08 -14.02 2.68
N GLN A 122 3.29 -12.95 2.56
CA GLN A 122 3.60 -11.66 3.18
C GLN A 122 3.72 -11.79 4.70
N GLN A 123 2.80 -12.53 5.33
CA GLN A 123 2.82 -12.72 6.77
C GLN A 123 4.07 -13.47 7.23
N ARG A 124 4.41 -14.58 6.57
CA ARG A 124 5.66 -15.32 6.85
C ARG A 124 6.90 -14.43 6.73
N LYS A 125 6.95 -13.54 5.72
CA LYS A 125 8.04 -12.59 5.54
C LYS A 125 8.11 -11.55 6.67
N ARG A 126 6.98 -11.05 7.15
CA ARG A 126 6.91 -10.13 8.29
C ARG A 126 7.38 -10.81 9.58
N ASP A 127 6.89 -12.02 9.85
CA ASP A 127 7.26 -12.80 11.04
C ASP A 127 8.78 -13.11 11.05
N LEU A 128 9.33 -13.43 9.88
CA LEU A 128 10.77 -13.64 9.71
C LEU A 128 11.58 -12.37 10.01
N ALA A 129 11.13 -11.22 9.50
CA ALA A 129 11.79 -9.95 9.71
C ALA A 129 11.75 -9.52 11.19
N GLU A 130 10.60 -9.68 11.86
CA GLU A 130 10.44 -9.39 13.28
C GLU A 130 11.38 -10.26 14.13
N LEU A 131 11.49 -11.54 13.81
CA LEU A 131 12.37 -12.46 14.53
C LEU A 131 13.85 -12.06 14.43
N LEU A 132 14.29 -11.63 13.24
CA LEU A 132 15.66 -11.19 12.99
C LEU A 132 15.97 -9.85 13.66
N LEU A 133 15.01 -8.94 13.71
CA LEU A 133 15.16 -7.59 14.27
C LEU A 133 14.94 -7.53 15.78
N SER A 134 14.34 -8.57 16.38
CA SER A 134 14.18 -8.66 17.83
C SER A 134 15.54 -8.50 18.52
N PRO A 135 15.71 -7.52 19.45
CA PRO A 135 16.98 -7.27 20.08
C PRO A 135 17.51 -8.55 20.74
N TYR A 136 18.79 -8.82 20.57
CA TYR A 136 19.52 -9.90 21.24
C TYR A 136 19.60 -9.59 22.74
N GLN A 137 18.48 -9.69 23.45
CA GLN A 137 18.48 -9.64 24.91
C GLN A 137 18.80 -11.03 25.43
N HIS A 138 19.94 -11.12 26.11
CA HIS A 138 20.42 -12.28 26.86
C HIS A 138 19.28 -13.08 27.51
N ALA A 139 18.94 -14.24 26.95
CA ALA A 139 18.14 -15.25 27.63
C ALA A 139 18.58 -16.65 27.21
N LYS A 140 18.98 -17.42 28.23
CA LYS A 140 19.41 -18.81 28.33
C LYS A 140 19.10 -19.74 27.13
N SER A 141 20.05 -20.65 26.92
CA SER A 141 20.21 -21.69 25.90
C SER A 141 19.03 -22.67 25.64
N GLU A 142 17.89 -22.54 26.32
CA GLU A 142 16.72 -23.42 26.08
C GLU A 142 15.80 -22.90 24.96
N HIS A 143 15.66 -21.59 24.80
CA HIS A 143 14.72 -21.01 23.80
C HIS A 143 15.30 -20.86 22.39
N SER A 144 16.59 -21.10 22.20
CA SER A 144 17.26 -20.96 20.90
C SER A 144 16.85 -22.05 19.90
N LEU A 145 16.62 -23.28 20.34
CA LEU A 145 16.22 -24.38 19.45
C LEU A 145 14.79 -24.26 18.94
N ASP A 146 13.84 -23.86 19.79
CA ASP A 146 12.46 -23.64 19.36
C ASP A 146 12.35 -22.43 18.43
N ARG A 147 13.14 -21.39 18.69
CA ARG A 147 13.30 -20.25 17.77
C ARG A 147 13.85 -20.69 16.40
N LEU A 148 14.85 -21.56 16.38
CA LEU A 148 15.42 -22.12 15.13
C LEU A 148 14.45 -23.06 14.40
N ARG A 149 13.65 -23.84 15.14
CA ARG A 149 12.59 -24.68 14.56
C ARG A 149 11.49 -23.84 13.92
N TYR A 150 11.06 -22.78 14.61
CA TYR A 150 10.11 -21.82 14.09
C TYR A 150 10.65 -21.08 12.85
N PHE A 151 11.90 -20.61 12.90
CA PHE A 151 12.59 -20.02 11.76
C PHE A 151 12.63 -20.99 10.56
N ARG A 152 12.97 -22.26 10.80
CA ARG A 152 12.98 -23.31 9.77
C ARG A 152 11.59 -23.58 9.19
N SER A 153 10.51 -23.47 9.97
CA SER A 153 9.15 -23.62 9.43
C SER A 153 8.72 -22.46 8.53
N LEU A 154 9.25 -21.25 8.75
CA LEU A 154 8.96 -20.07 7.91
C LEU A 154 9.69 -20.07 6.57
N LEU A 155 10.77 -20.86 6.43
CA LEU A 155 11.56 -20.98 5.20
C LEU A 155 11.04 -22.04 4.20
N LYS A 156 9.98 -22.77 4.55
CA LYS A 156 9.33 -23.75 3.67
C LYS A 156 8.15 -23.12 2.93
#